data_AF-A0A329WUR4-F1
#
_entry.id   AF-A0A329WUR4-F1
#
_cell.length_a   1.000
_cell.length_b   1.000
_cell.length_c   1.000
_cell.angle_alpha   90.00
_cell.angle_beta   90.00
_cell.angle_gamma   90.00
#
_symmetry.space_group_name_H-M   'P 1'
#
loop_
_entity.id
_entity.type
_entity.pdbx_description
1 polymer ?
#
loop_
_entity_poly.entity_id
_entity_poly.type
_entity_poly.pdbx_seq_one_letter_code
_entity_poly.pdbx_strand_id
1 'polypeptide(L)'
;MSNIKFFSDHNLRFEQSLHGLSESEINAVIPNAFNGKDFFMKFYIANNGGYFNGGAYLYRDVFYTVLAGDYNLMEIEGFNFISRKFYDDSQYLLSINEVWELRKGYSRNIKEFAKSHFPFAGDAGDNDYWIDMNSGYIKYIRWESDDNPDNAIIVAPTFYDFCMNLQAERRKNKE
;
A
#
# COMPACT_ATOMS: atom_id res chain seq x y z
N MET A 1 -9.26 -2.54 -25.37
CA MET A 1 -8.82 -2.80 -23.99
C MET A 1 -9.76 -2.05 -23.06
N SER A 2 -10.43 -2.74 -22.14
CA SER A 2 -11.28 -2.09 -21.15
C SER A 2 -10.44 -1.13 -20.31
N ASN A 3 -10.89 0.10 -20.14
CA ASN A 3 -10.26 1.06 -19.24
C ASN A 3 -10.51 0.58 -17.80
N ILE A 4 -9.59 -0.21 -17.24
CA ILE A 4 -9.72 -0.69 -15.86
C ILE A 4 -9.61 0.54 -14.95
N LYS A 5 -10.65 0.80 -14.17
CA LYS A 5 -10.62 1.84 -13.13
C LYS A 5 -9.91 1.28 -11.90
N PHE A 6 -8.82 1.91 -11.48
CA PHE A 6 -8.09 1.54 -10.27
C PHE A 6 -8.55 2.30 -9.02
N PHE A 7 -9.21 3.43 -9.21
CA PHE A 7 -9.77 4.25 -8.13
C PHE A 7 -11.22 4.63 -8.47
N SER A 8 -12.07 4.71 -7.45
CA SER A 8 -13.47 5.12 -7.60
C SER A 8 -13.63 6.64 -7.64
N ASP A 9 -12.84 7.37 -6.85
CA ASP A 9 -12.82 8.82 -6.83
C ASP A 9 -12.02 9.37 -8.01
N HIS A 10 -12.70 10.12 -8.88
CA HIS A 10 -12.13 10.71 -10.08
C HIS A 10 -11.33 11.99 -9.83
N ASN A 11 -11.39 12.53 -8.62
CA ASN A 11 -10.62 13.71 -8.22
C ASN A 11 -9.23 13.35 -7.68
N LEU A 12 -8.94 12.06 -7.48
CA LEU A 12 -7.61 11.60 -7.07
C LEU A 12 -6.58 11.93 -8.14
N ARG A 13 -5.54 12.67 -7.73
CA ARG A 13 -4.44 13.07 -8.60
C ARG A 13 -3.30 12.05 -8.51
N PHE A 14 -3.49 10.91 -9.17
CA PHE A 14 -2.49 9.84 -9.23
C PHE A 14 -1.52 10.07 -10.40
N GLU A 15 -0.27 10.35 -10.08
CA GLU A 15 0.76 10.83 -11.01
C GLU A 15 2.08 10.05 -10.78
N GLN A 16 3.12 10.31 -11.59
CA GLN A 16 4.49 9.80 -11.39
C GLN A 16 4.65 8.26 -11.33
N SER A 17 3.70 7.50 -11.87
CA SER A 17 3.85 6.05 -12.02
C SER A 17 4.97 5.70 -12.99
N LEU A 18 5.76 4.67 -12.66
CA LEU A 18 6.73 4.11 -13.60
C LEU A 18 6.01 3.26 -14.66
N HIS A 19 6.73 2.94 -15.75
CA HIS A 19 6.23 2.04 -16.77
C HIS A 19 5.81 0.71 -16.13
N GLY A 20 4.59 0.26 -16.46
CA GLY A 20 4.02 -0.99 -15.97
C GLY A 20 4.86 -2.22 -16.29
N LEU A 21 4.58 -3.29 -15.57
CA LEU A 21 5.39 -4.51 -15.56
C LEU A 21 4.71 -5.67 -16.29
N SER A 22 5.51 -6.65 -16.69
CA SER A 22 4.99 -7.97 -17.07
C SER A 22 4.59 -8.78 -15.83
N GLU A 23 3.71 -9.77 -16.02
CA GLU A 23 3.36 -10.71 -14.96
C GLU A 23 4.58 -11.45 -14.40
N SER A 24 5.55 -11.79 -15.25
CA SER A 24 6.79 -12.45 -14.83
C SER A 24 7.65 -11.56 -13.93
N GLU A 25 7.72 -10.26 -14.21
CA GLU A 25 8.49 -9.32 -13.38
C GLU A 25 7.84 -9.16 -12.00
N ILE A 26 6.51 -9.03 -11.94
CA ILE A 26 5.81 -8.95 -10.65
C ILE A 26 5.98 -10.24 -9.85
N ASN A 27 5.79 -11.40 -10.47
CA ASN A 27 5.91 -12.70 -9.80
C ASN A 27 7.35 -13.05 -9.40
N ALA A 28 8.37 -12.44 -10.02
CA ALA A 28 9.76 -12.61 -9.59
C ALA A 28 10.02 -12.00 -8.21
N VAL A 29 9.29 -10.94 -7.85
CA VAL A 29 9.39 -10.25 -6.55
C VAL A 29 8.34 -10.73 -5.57
N ILE A 30 7.11 -10.94 -6.04
CA ILE A 30 5.95 -11.29 -5.22
C ILE A 30 5.34 -12.60 -5.77
N PRO A 31 6.01 -13.74 -5.54
CA PRO A 31 5.59 -15.02 -6.11
C PRO A 31 4.32 -15.56 -5.43
N ASN A 32 4.11 -15.24 -4.15
CA ASN A 32 3.01 -15.77 -3.33
C ASN A 32 1.64 -15.42 -3.92
N ALA A 33 0.73 -16.38 -3.93
CA ALA A 33 -0.69 -16.11 -4.14
C ALA A 33 -1.27 -15.51 -2.85
N PHE A 34 -2.18 -14.54 -2.98
CA PHE A 34 -2.93 -13.95 -1.86
C PHE A 34 -4.28 -13.45 -2.36
N ASN A 35 -5.24 -13.31 -1.45
CA ASN A 35 -6.55 -12.77 -1.79
C ASN A 35 -6.42 -11.31 -2.27
N GLY A 36 -6.91 -11.02 -3.48
CA GLY A 36 -6.74 -9.71 -4.12
C GLY A 36 -5.52 -9.59 -5.04
N LYS A 37 -4.71 -10.65 -5.23
CA LYS A 37 -3.54 -10.63 -6.11
C LYS A 37 -3.90 -10.27 -7.57
N ASP A 38 -5.03 -10.73 -8.09
CA ASP A 38 -5.41 -10.44 -9.49
C ASP A 38 -5.56 -8.93 -9.77
N PHE A 39 -6.11 -8.18 -8.82
CA PHE A 39 -6.24 -6.73 -8.95
C PHE A 39 -4.89 -6.03 -8.76
N PHE A 40 -4.08 -6.51 -7.80
CA PHE A 40 -2.69 -6.06 -7.63
C PHE A 40 -1.87 -6.24 -8.92
N MET A 41 -1.95 -7.41 -9.56
CA MET A 41 -1.28 -7.68 -10.83
C MET A 41 -1.73 -6.72 -11.92
N LYS A 42 -3.04 -6.56 -12.11
CA LYS A 42 -3.59 -5.61 -13.10
C LYS A 42 -3.12 -4.18 -12.84
N PHE A 43 -3.03 -3.79 -11.56
CA PHE A 43 -2.52 -2.49 -11.17
C PHE A 43 -1.07 -2.33 -11.59
N TYR A 44 -0.16 -3.21 -11.16
CA TYR A 44 1.28 -3.10 -11.46
C TYR A 44 1.64 -3.35 -12.94
N ILE A 45 0.79 -4.03 -13.70
CA ILE A 45 0.90 -4.14 -15.15
C ILE A 45 0.58 -2.80 -15.84
N ALA A 46 -0.36 -2.02 -15.30
CA ALA A 46 -0.75 -0.73 -15.85
C ALA A 46 0.06 0.44 -15.28
N ASN A 47 0.45 0.36 -14.00
CA ASN A 47 1.03 1.42 -13.18
C ASN A 47 2.04 0.81 -12.20
N ASN A 48 3.34 0.98 -12.42
CA ASN A 48 4.34 0.48 -11.48
C ASN A 48 4.55 1.50 -10.34
N GLY A 49 3.75 1.37 -9.28
CA GLY A 49 3.65 2.36 -8.21
C GLY A 49 2.98 3.65 -8.67
N GLY A 50 3.07 4.71 -7.86
CA GLY A 50 2.65 6.07 -8.23
C GLY A 50 2.37 6.96 -7.03
N TYR A 51 2.33 8.26 -7.25
CA TYR A 51 2.26 9.30 -6.23
C TYR A 51 0.89 10.01 -6.25
N PHE A 52 0.32 10.29 -5.07
CA PHE A 52 -0.91 11.06 -4.95
C PHE A 52 -0.60 12.54 -4.69
N ASN A 53 -0.69 13.36 -5.72
CA ASN A 53 -0.43 14.80 -5.61
C ASN A 53 -1.55 15.50 -4.82
N GLY A 54 -1.26 15.91 -3.59
CA GLY A 54 -2.24 16.41 -2.62
C GLY A 54 -2.68 15.36 -1.59
N GLY A 55 -2.13 14.14 -1.65
CA GLY A 55 -2.45 13.02 -0.78
C GLY A 55 -3.71 12.27 -1.20
N ALA A 56 -3.88 11.08 -0.63
CA ALA A 56 -5.11 10.31 -0.68
C ALA A 56 -5.50 9.87 0.73
N TYR A 57 -6.80 9.69 0.95
CA TYR A 57 -7.34 9.40 2.27
C TYR A 57 -8.20 8.14 2.25
N LEU A 58 -8.13 7.33 3.31
CA LEU A 58 -9.01 6.19 3.54
C LEU A 58 -9.52 6.22 4.97
N TYR A 59 -10.79 5.86 5.15
CA TYR A 59 -11.41 5.73 6.46
C TYR A 59 -11.75 4.27 6.70
N ARG A 60 -11.19 3.68 7.76
CA ARG A 60 -11.36 2.25 8.07
C ARG A 60 -12.81 1.87 8.41
N ASP A 61 -13.58 2.84 8.88
CA ASP A 61 -15.00 2.69 9.21
C ASP A 61 -15.90 2.28 8.03
N VAL A 62 -15.39 2.33 6.80
CA VAL A 62 -16.07 1.80 5.62
C VAL A 62 -16.08 0.26 5.60
N PHE A 63 -15.14 -0.39 6.29
CA PHE A 63 -15.02 -1.84 6.36
C PHE A 63 -15.27 -2.41 7.76
N TYR A 64 -14.91 -1.66 8.79
CA TYR A 64 -14.85 -2.15 10.16
C TYR A 64 -15.61 -1.23 11.12
N THR A 65 -16.07 -1.77 12.25
CA THR A 65 -16.47 -0.90 13.37
C THR A 65 -15.22 -0.33 14.03
N VAL A 66 -15.08 1.00 14.04
CA VAL A 66 -13.96 1.72 14.64
C VAL A 66 -14.42 2.39 15.93
N LEU A 67 -13.76 2.13 17.05
CA LEU A 67 -14.14 2.67 18.34
C LEU A 67 -13.69 4.13 18.49
N ALA A 68 -14.31 4.85 19.43
CA ALA A 68 -13.88 6.21 19.75
C ALA A 68 -12.43 6.20 20.27
N GLY A 69 -11.57 7.01 19.65
CA GLY A 69 -10.14 7.09 19.97
C GLY A 69 -9.25 6.18 19.12
N ASP A 70 -9.82 5.24 18.34
CA ASP A 70 -9.06 4.43 17.39
C ASP A 70 -8.65 5.25 16.17
N TYR A 71 -7.52 4.86 15.58
CA TYR A 71 -7.03 5.45 14.34
C TYR A 71 -7.95 5.05 13.17
N ASN A 72 -8.68 6.01 12.60
CA ASN A 72 -9.64 5.77 11.52
C ASN A 72 -9.20 6.36 10.17
N LEU A 73 -8.66 7.58 10.19
CA LEU A 73 -8.17 8.27 9.00
C LEU A 73 -6.76 7.79 8.67
N MET A 74 -6.63 7.22 7.48
CA MET A 74 -5.38 6.79 6.88
C MET A 74 -4.99 7.79 5.79
N GLU A 75 -3.76 8.27 5.82
CA GLU A 75 -3.19 9.11 4.76
C GLU A 75 -2.24 8.29 3.91
N ILE A 76 -2.36 8.40 2.59
CA ILE A 76 -1.54 7.68 1.64
C ILE A 76 -0.85 8.72 0.78
N GLU A 77 0.48 8.68 0.76
CA GLU A 77 1.28 9.54 -0.11
C GLU A 77 1.48 8.89 -1.48
N GLY A 78 1.77 7.60 -1.51
CA GLY A 78 2.03 6.90 -2.76
C GLY A 78 2.16 5.40 -2.60
N PHE A 79 2.18 4.74 -3.75
CA PHE A 79 2.46 3.31 -3.89
C PHE A 79 3.90 3.13 -4.33
N ASN A 80 4.60 2.28 -3.60
CA ASN A 80 5.97 1.90 -3.89
C ASN A 80 6.03 1.13 -5.21
N PHE A 81 7.08 1.36 -5.99
CA PHE A 81 7.28 0.66 -7.26
C PHE A 81 7.98 -0.69 -7.04
N ILE A 82 7.77 -1.65 -7.93
CA ILE A 82 8.56 -2.88 -7.97
C ILE A 82 9.78 -2.62 -8.87
N SER A 83 10.97 -2.77 -8.30
CA SER A 83 12.22 -2.57 -9.01
C SER A 83 12.61 -3.81 -9.81
N ARG A 84 12.91 -3.65 -11.12
CA ARG A 84 13.33 -4.76 -12.01
C ARG A 84 14.82 -5.06 -11.89
N LYS A 85 15.63 -4.09 -11.45
CA LYS A 85 17.10 -4.12 -11.34
C LYS A 85 17.57 -3.12 -10.29
N PHE A 86 18.81 -3.29 -9.79
CA PHE A 86 19.50 -2.36 -8.89
C PHE A 86 19.59 -0.87 -9.33
N TYR A 87 19.09 -0.50 -10.53
CA TYR A 87 19.13 0.87 -11.06
C TYR A 87 17.77 1.43 -11.47
N ASP A 88 16.66 0.71 -11.25
CA ASP A 88 15.35 1.38 -11.33
C ASP A 88 15.28 2.32 -10.13
N ASP A 89 15.31 3.62 -10.41
CA ASP A 89 15.26 4.70 -9.42
C ASP A 89 14.08 5.62 -9.74
N SER A 90 13.54 6.26 -8.72
CA SER A 90 12.45 7.21 -8.83
C SER A 90 12.69 8.37 -7.88
N GLN A 91 12.61 9.59 -8.41
CA GLN A 91 12.67 10.80 -7.59
C GLN A 91 11.50 10.89 -6.58
N TYR A 92 10.39 10.20 -6.85
CA TYR A 92 9.14 10.35 -6.11
C TYR A 92 8.71 9.12 -5.33
N LEU A 93 9.20 7.92 -5.71
CA LEU A 93 8.67 6.66 -5.20
C LEU A 93 9.79 5.83 -4.58
N LEU A 94 9.45 5.07 -3.55
CA LEU A 94 10.34 4.07 -2.97
C LEU A 94 10.13 2.71 -3.65
N SER A 95 11.17 1.90 -3.68
CA SER A 95 11.11 0.53 -4.18
C SER A 95 10.55 -0.41 -3.11
N ILE A 96 9.56 -1.25 -3.47
CA ILE A 96 9.03 -2.31 -2.60
C ILE A 96 10.16 -3.19 -2.09
N ASN A 97 11.05 -3.63 -2.98
CA ASN A 97 12.14 -4.54 -2.64
C ASN A 97 13.10 -3.90 -1.62
N GLU A 98 13.44 -2.62 -1.80
CA GLU A 98 14.39 -1.92 -0.94
C GLU A 98 13.78 -1.60 0.42
N VAL A 99 12.54 -1.10 0.45
CA VAL A 99 11.81 -0.88 1.71
C VAL A 99 11.66 -2.20 2.45
N TRP A 100 11.29 -3.27 1.76
CA TRP A 100 11.11 -4.58 2.38
C TRP A 100 12.40 -5.11 3.02
N GLU A 101 13.54 -5.01 2.33
CA GLU A 101 14.84 -5.41 2.89
C GLU A 101 15.31 -4.48 4.02
N LEU A 102 15.11 -3.17 3.88
CA LEU A 102 15.44 -2.19 4.92
C LEU A 102 14.70 -2.50 6.23
N ARG A 103 13.36 -2.67 6.16
CA ARG A 103 12.54 -2.90 7.36
C ARG A 103 12.85 -4.25 8.02
N LYS A 104 13.22 -5.30 7.26
CA LYS A 104 13.71 -6.57 7.83
C LYS A 104 14.93 -6.40 8.75
N GLY A 105 15.69 -5.32 8.58
CA GLY A 105 16.83 -4.98 9.43
C GLY A 105 16.48 -4.34 10.78
N TYR A 106 15.23 -3.92 10.99
CA TYR A 106 14.86 -3.11 12.16
C TYR A 106 14.80 -3.93 13.45
N SER A 107 14.12 -5.07 13.43
CA SER A 107 13.98 -5.93 14.61
C SER A 107 13.71 -7.39 14.23
N ARG A 108 13.88 -8.30 15.19
CA ARG A 108 13.55 -9.72 14.99
C ARG A 108 12.06 -9.92 14.66
N ASN A 109 11.18 -9.16 15.31
CA ASN A 109 9.73 -9.28 15.11
C ASN A 109 9.34 -8.83 13.70
N ILE A 110 9.88 -7.70 13.23
CA ILE A 110 9.64 -7.23 11.86
C ILE A 110 10.23 -8.18 10.82
N LYS A 111 11.43 -8.73 11.07
CA LYS A 111 12.03 -9.74 10.20
C LYS A 111 11.14 -10.98 10.06
N GLU A 112 10.49 -11.41 11.13
CA GLU A 112 9.55 -12.53 11.09
C GLU A 112 8.22 -12.15 10.42
N PHE A 113 7.66 -10.98 10.73
CA PHE A 113 6.47 -10.44 10.07
C PHE A 113 6.65 -10.36 8.55
N ALA A 114 7.81 -9.88 8.10
CA ALA A 114 8.18 -9.74 6.70
C ALA A 114 8.31 -11.07 5.93
N LYS A 115 8.22 -12.24 6.58
CA LYS A 115 8.15 -13.54 5.88
C LYS A 115 6.77 -13.79 5.26
N SER A 116 5.72 -13.19 5.83
CA SER A 116 4.34 -13.31 5.35
C SER A 116 3.74 -11.97 4.92
N HIS A 117 4.49 -10.87 5.01
CA HIS A 117 4.03 -9.53 4.63
C HIS A 117 5.07 -8.81 3.79
N PHE A 118 4.61 -7.98 2.85
CA PHE A 118 5.46 -7.06 2.10
C PHE A 118 4.88 -5.64 2.09
N PRO A 119 5.73 -4.58 2.13
CA PRO A 119 5.28 -3.20 2.07
C PRO A 119 4.94 -2.85 0.61
N PHE A 120 3.90 -2.03 0.39
CA PHE A 120 3.51 -1.61 -0.96
C PHE A 120 3.18 -0.13 -1.09
N ALA A 121 2.96 0.57 0.02
CA ALA A 121 2.63 1.99 0.03
C ALA A 121 3.15 2.65 1.30
N GLY A 122 3.23 3.97 1.29
CA GLY A 122 3.65 4.77 2.44
C GLY A 122 2.82 6.03 2.62
N ASP A 123 2.97 6.64 3.79
CA ASP A 123 2.53 8.01 4.06
C ASP A 123 3.72 8.97 4.17
N ALA A 124 3.43 10.27 4.30
CA ALA A 124 4.47 11.31 4.40
C ALA A 124 5.28 11.26 5.72
N GLY A 125 4.96 10.36 6.65
CA GLY A 125 5.63 10.15 7.93
C GLY A 125 6.50 8.89 7.97
N ASP A 126 6.91 8.38 6.80
CA ASP A 126 7.70 7.13 6.66
C ASP A 126 6.98 5.88 7.20
N ASN A 127 5.66 5.91 7.42
CA ASN A 127 4.90 4.74 7.86
C ASN A 127 4.48 3.89 6.66
N ASP A 128 4.48 2.57 6.85
CA ASP A 128 4.29 1.62 5.76
C ASP A 128 2.93 0.93 5.81
N TYR A 129 2.35 0.75 4.63
CA TYR A 129 1.25 -0.16 4.39
C TYR A 129 1.78 -1.48 3.84
N TRP A 130 1.31 -2.58 4.43
CA TRP A 130 1.76 -3.93 4.16
C TRP A 130 0.60 -4.81 3.69
N ILE A 131 0.87 -5.71 2.75
CA ILE A 131 -0.06 -6.78 2.37
C ILE A 131 0.32 -8.03 3.15
N ASP A 132 -0.64 -8.60 3.90
CA ASP A 132 -0.55 -9.95 4.47
C ASP A 132 -0.78 -10.97 3.35
N MET A 133 0.25 -11.74 2.99
CA MET A 133 0.19 -12.71 1.90
C MET A 133 -0.67 -13.93 2.23
N ASN A 134 -0.99 -14.19 3.49
CA ASN A 134 -1.85 -15.31 3.87
C ASN A 134 -3.34 -14.94 3.76
N SER A 135 -3.71 -13.69 4.05
CA SER A 135 -5.11 -13.24 4.12
C SER A 135 -5.52 -12.25 3.03
N GLY A 136 -4.56 -11.51 2.46
CA GLY A 136 -4.78 -10.37 1.57
C GLY A 136 -5.04 -9.05 2.31
N TYR A 137 -5.09 -9.05 3.65
CA TYR A 137 -5.36 -7.85 4.43
C TYR A 137 -4.27 -6.81 4.28
N ILE A 138 -4.72 -5.56 4.19
CA ILE A 138 -3.85 -4.40 4.25
C ILE A 138 -3.66 -4.04 5.72
N LYS A 139 -2.41 -3.99 6.16
CA LYS A 139 -2.00 -3.59 7.51
C LYS A 139 -1.16 -2.33 7.44
N TYR A 140 -1.13 -1.55 8.52
CA TYR A 140 -0.36 -0.32 8.61
C TYR A 140 0.44 -0.31 9.91
N ILE A 141 1.73 -0.01 9.80
CA ILE A 141 2.66 0.06 10.93
C ILE A 141 3.09 1.51 11.11
N ARG A 142 2.94 2.02 12.34
CA ARG A 142 3.32 3.37 12.73
C ARG A 142 4.66 3.37 13.44
N TRP A 143 5.76 3.41 12.69
CA TRP A 143 7.11 3.18 13.23
C TRP A 143 7.48 4.09 14.41
N GLU A 144 7.05 5.35 14.38
CA GLU A 144 7.36 6.31 15.45
C GLU A 144 6.59 6.05 16.74
N SER A 145 5.44 5.38 16.66
CA SER A 145 4.54 5.14 17.80
C SER A 145 4.68 3.72 18.35
N ASP A 146 4.77 2.74 17.47
CA ASP A 146 4.82 1.32 17.80
C ASP A 146 5.39 0.52 16.63
N ASP A 147 6.59 -0.04 16.80
CA ASP A 147 7.26 -0.89 15.82
C ASP A 147 6.95 -2.38 16.02
N ASN A 148 6.06 -2.74 16.95
CA ASN A 148 5.61 -4.11 17.12
C ASN A 148 4.58 -4.48 16.03
N PRO A 149 4.90 -5.42 15.12
CA PRO A 149 3.98 -5.79 14.04
C PRO A 149 2.68 -6.44 14.53
N ASP A 150 2.64 -6.97 15.74
CA ASP A 150 1.41 -7.51 16.33
C ASP A 150 0.35 -6.44 16.60
N ASN A 151 0.78 -5.17 16.72
CA ASN A 151 -0.08 -4.01 16.90
C ASN A 151 -0.42 -3.30 15.58
N ALA A 152 -0.05 -3.89 14.43
CA ALA A 152 -0.34 -3.32 13.13
C ALA A 152 -1.84 -3.12 12.91
N ILE A 153 -2.22 -1.93 12.45
CA ILE A 153 -3.60 -1.54 12.25
C ILE A 153 -4.12 -2.22 10.98
N ILE A 154 -5.20 -3.00 11.06
CA ILE A 154 -5.87 -3.55 9.88
C ILE A 154 -6.64 -2.43 9.18
N VAL A 155 -6.30 -2.15 7.91
CA VAL A 155 -6.79 -1.01 7.14
C VAL A 155 -7.89 -1.38 6.16
N ALA A 156 -7.70 -2.43 5.37
CA ALA A 156 -8.64 -2.85 4.33
C ALA A 156 -8.59 -4.37 4.12
N PRO A 157 -9.71 -5.00 3.66
CA PRO A 157 -9.75 -6.46 3.46
C PRO A 157 -8.92 -6.94 2.27
N THR A 158 -8.76 -6.13 1.23
CA THR A 158 -7.93 -6.48 0.06
C THR A 158 -7.30 -5.23 -0.54
N PHE A 159 -6.32 -5.42 -1.42
CA PHE A 159 -5.76 -4.32 -2.22
C PHE A 159 -6.83 -3.64 -3.11
N TYR A 160 -7.81 -4.40 -3.62
CA TYR A 160 -8.95 -3.83 -4.35
C TYR A 160 -9.77 -2.89 -3.47
N ASP A 161 -10.17 -3.35 -2.28
CA ASP A 161 -10.97 -2.56 -1.34
C ASP A 161 -10.22 -1.29 -0.94
N PHE A 162 -8.91 -1.40 -0.69
CA PHE A 162 -8.04 -0.28 -0.40
C PHE A 162 -8.10 0.79 -1.51
N CYS A 163 -7.77 0.42 -2.76
CA CYS A 163 -7.74 1.38 -3.86
C CYS A 163 -9.11 1.98 -4.18
N MET A 164 -10.18 1.18 -4.13
CA MET A 164 -11.52 1.63 -4.48
C MET A 164 -12.16 2.54 -3.43
N ASN A 165 -11.58 2.65 -2.23
CA ASN A 165 -12.07 3.51 -1.15
C ASN A 165 -11.13 4.67 -0.81
N LEU A 166 -10.06 4.87 -1.60
CA LEU A 166 -9.28 6.10 -1.53
C LEU A 166 -10.13 7.31 -1.96
N GLN A 167 -9.96 8.41 -1.25
CA GLN A 167 -10.67 9.68 -1.43
C GLN A 167 -9.65 10.80 -1.64
N ALA A 168 -9.96 11.73 -2.55
CA ALA A 168 -9.11 12.89 -2.81
C ALA A 168 -9.19 13.95 -1.70
N GLU A 169 -10.28 13.95 -0.93
CA GLU A 169 -10.50 14.88 0.17
C GLU A 169 -10.82 14.13 1.46
N ARG A 170 -10.39 14.70 2.59
CA ARG A 170 -10.84 14.23 3.92
C ARG A 170 -12.35 14.45 4.04
N ARG A 171 -13.05 13.50 4.68
CA ARG A 171 -14.44 13.70 5.08
C ARG A 171 -14.52 14.95 5.94
N LYS A 172 -15.42 15.87 5.57
CA LYS A 172 -15.75 17.01 6.43
C LYS A 172 -16.35 16.45 7.72
N ASN A 173 -15.76 16.79 8.86
CA ASN A 173 -16.39 16.51 10.13
C ASN A 173 -17.79 17.13 10.09
N LYS A 174 -18.82 16.33 10.38
CA LYS A 174 -20.12 16.92 10.69
C LYS A 174 -19.92 17.67 12.01
N GLU A 175 -19.96 19.00 11.92
CA GLU A 175 -20.13 19.86 13.11
C GLU A 175 -21.41 19.48 13.86
#